data_AF-A0A8B1NLX0-F1
#
_entry.id   AF-A0A8B1NLX0-F1
#
_cell.length_a   1.000
_cell.length_b   1.000
_cell.length_c   1.000
_cell.angle_alpha   90.00
_cell.angle_beta   90.00
_cell.angle_gamma   90.00
#
_symmetry.space_group_name_H-M   'P 1'
#
loop_
_entity.id
_entity.type
_entity.pdbx_description
1 polymer ?
#
loop_
_entity_poly.entity_id
_entity_poly.type
_entity_poly.pdbx_seq_one_letter_code
_entity_poly.pdbx_strand_id
1 'polypeptide(L)' 'MIELRELTMADAPALQRIYRGATVTYIERRALTLDEAVDLVANTLACG' A
#
# COMPACT_ATOMS: atom_id res chain seq x y z
N MET A 1 -1.97 -9.77 -19.25
CA MET A 1 -0.54 -9.76 -18.92
C MET A 1 -0.37 -8.70 -17.83
N ILE A 2 0.16 -9.08 -16.66
CA ILE A 2 0.42 -8.13 -15.57
C ILE A 2 1.90 -7.81 -15.63
N GLU A 3 2.22 -6.55 -15.90
CA GLU A 3 3.59 -6.05 -15.90
C GLU A 3 3.96 -5.59 -14.49
N LEU A 4 5.07 -6.09 -13.95
CA LEU A 4 5.64 -5.58 -12.72
C LEU A 4 6.45 -4.32 -13.05
N ARG A 5 6.22 -3.26 -12.30
CA ARG A 5 6.98 -2.01 -12.40
C ARG A 5 7.43 -1.55 -11.02
N GLU A 6 8.42 -0.67 -11.01
CA GLU A 6 8.88 -0.04 -9.78
C GLU A 6 7.76 0.74 -9.08
N LEU A 7 7.82 0.67 -7.76
CA LEU A 7 6.91 1.38 -6.87
C LEU A 7 7.26 2.86 -6.87
N THR A 8 6.25 3.72 -6.89
CA THR A 8 6.42 5.17 -6.80
C THR A 8 5.49 5.76 -5.75
N MET A 9 5.76 6.99 -5.30
CA MET A 9 4.88 7.69 -4.36
C MET A 9 3.43 7.85 -4.88
N ALA A 10 3.24 7.90 -6.20
CA ALA A 10 1.91 7.98 -6.82
C ALA A 10 1.06 6.72 -6.59
N ASP A 11 1.67 5.62 -6.18
CA ASP A 11 1.01 4.34 -5.95
C ASP A 11 0.38 4.21 -4.55
N ALA A 12 0.63 5.17 -3.65
CA ALA A 12 0.09 5.14 -2.28
C ALA A 12 -1.45 4.96 -2.21
N PRO A 13 -2.28 5.62 -3.04
CA PRO A 13 -3.73 5.38 -3.03
C PRO A 13 -4.13 3.98 -3.50
N ALA A 14 -3.38 3.39 -4.44
CA ALA A 14 -3.62 2.02 -4.91
C ALA A 14 -3.28 1.00 -3.82
N LEU A 15 -2.15 1.19 -3.14
CA LEU A 15 -1.74 0.38 -1.99
C LEU A 15 -2.75 0.46 -0.85
N GLN A 16 -3.26 1.66 -0.53
CA GLN A 16 -4.31 1.82 0.48
C GLN A 16 -5.54 0.96 0.16
N ARG A 17 -5.99 0.95 -1.10
CA ARG A 17 -7.16 0.16 -1.52
C ARG A 17 -6.92 -1.35 -1.39
N ILE A 18 -5.74 -1.81 -1.80
CA ILE A 18 -5.34 -3.22 -1.67
C ILE A 18 -5.30 -3.62 -0.20
N TYR A 19 -4.62 -2.84 0.64
CA TYR A 19 -4.55 -3.12 2.08
C TYR A 19 -5.92 -3.05 2.74
N ARG A 20 -6.79 -2.11 2.37
CA ARG A 20 -8.16 -2.05 2.89
C ARG A 20 -8.95 -3.31 2.55
N GLY A 21 -8.87 -3.79 1.31
CA GLY A 21 -9.49 -5.05 0.91
C GLY A 21 -8.93 -6.24 1.67
N ALA A 22 -7.61 -6.35 1.74
CA ALA A 22 -6.93 -7.43 2.47
C ALA A 22 -7.26 -7.40 3.97
N THR A 23 -7.39 -6.21 4.55
CA THR A 23 -7.73 -6.04 5.96
C THR A 23 -9.12 -6.55 6.29
N VAL A 24 -10.11 -6.24 5.43
CA VAL A 24 -11.48 -6.74 5.56
C VAL A 24 -11.54 -8.27 5.48
N THR A 25 -10.68 -8.88 4.66
CA THR A 25 -10.75 -10.33 4.39
C THR A 25 -9.83 -11.18 5.28
N TYR A 26 -8.68 -10.66 5.73
CA TYR A 26 -7.61 -11.50 6.28
C TYR A 26 -6.95 -11.03 7.58
N ILE A 27 -7.03 -9.74 7.93
CA ILE A 27 -6.13 -9.18 8.95
C ILE A 27 -6.88 -8.79 10.26
N GLU A 28 -8.22 -8.79 10.27
CA GLU A 28 -9.07 -8.35 11.42
C GLU A 28 -8.61 -7.01 12.05
N ARG A 29 -7.82 -6.21 11.34
CA ARG A 29 -7.30 -4.93 11.77
C ARG A 29 -8.11 -3.80 11.17
N ARG A 30 -7.84 -2.57 11.59
CA ARG A 30 -8.37 -1.37 10.92
C ARG A 30 -7.72 -1.23 9.55
N ALA A 31 -8.52 -0.83 8.55
CA ALA A 31 -8.02 -0.49 7.23
C ALA A 31 -6.97 0.63 7.28
N LEU A 32 -5.95 0.52 6.42
CA LEU A 32 -4.90 1.53 6.29
C LEU A 32 -5.48 2.90 5.89
N THR A 33 -5.04 3.97 6.55
CA THR A 33 -5.32 5.34 6.11
C THR A 33 -4.43 5.71 4.92
N LEU A 34 -4.72 6.87 4.30
CA LEU A 34 -3.91 7.34 3.17
C LEU A 34 -2.51 7.74 3.63
N ASP A 35 -2.40 8.42 4.78
CA ASP A 35 -1.10 8.79 5.36
C ASP A 35 -0.26 7.57 5.72
N GLU A 36 -0.88 6.55 6.34
CA GLU A 36 -0.20 5.28 6.63
C GLU A 36 0.25 4.57 5.35
N ALA A 37 -0.49 4.70 4.24
CA ALA A 37 -0.08 4.16 2.95
C ALA A 37 1.10 4.93 2.34
N VAL A 38 1.10 6.25 2.46
CA VAL A 38 2.21 7.12 2.02
C VAL A 38 3.48 6.79 2.81
N ASP A 39 3.38 6.65 4.13
CA ASP A 39 4.51 6.27 4.99
C ASP A 39 5.04 4.89 4.64
N LEU A 40 4.15 3.94 4.33
CA LEU A 40 4.56 2.60 3.90
C LEU A 40 5.36 2.65 2.60
N VAL A 41 4.90 3.43 1.61
CA VAL A 41 5.63 3.61 0.34
C VAL A 41 6.98 4.28 0.62
N ALA A 42 7.01 5.35 1.39
CA ALA A 42 8.24 6.07 1.71
C ALA A 42 9.29 5.17 2.39
N ASN A 43 8.88 4.39 3.39
CA ASN A 43 9.78 3.44 4.08
C ASN A 43 10.26 2.32 3.14
N THR A 44 9.39 1.83 2.26
CA THR A 44 9.78 0.79 1.29
C THR A 44 10.81 1.32 0.29
N LEU A 45 10.64 2.55 -0.18
CA LEU A 45 11.59 3.20 -1.09
C LEU A 45 12.91 3.56 -0.39
N ALA A 46 12.90 3.85 0.91
CA ALA A 46 14.11 4.18 1.67
C ALA A 46 14.98 2.95 2.02
N CYS A 47 14.39 1.75 2.03
CA CYS A 47 15.08 0.48 2.27
C CYS A 47 15.50 -0.24 0.97
N GLY A 48 15.12 0.29 -0.20
CA GLY A 48 15.35 -0.29 -1.53
C GLY A 48 16.71 0.02 -2.12
#